data_AF-A0A0L8G201-F1
#
_entry.id   AF-A0A0L8G201-F1
#
_cell.length_a   1.000
_cell.length_b   1.000
_cell.length_c   1.000
_cell.angle_alpha   90.00
_cell.angle_beta   90.00
_cell.angle_gamma   90.00
#
_symmetry.space_group_name_H-M   'P 1'
#
loop_
_entity.id
_entity.type
_entity.pdbx_description
1 polymer ?
#
loop_
_entity_poly.entity_id
_entity_poly.type
_entity_poly.pdbx_seq_one_letter_code
_entity_poly.pdbx_strand_id
1 'polypeptide(L)'
;CVCTPVFNQLNFKFVSSIFFRFGRKKVIIVCLFLQGAAGIATALISNIYAIYVLRFLTAVGGAGSYIPSIVFASEVSSVDSRMKSSIAIQMVFTIGLLIISLLTYFVRTWRPLMIIISIPSVVFAIVYIWFLDESPRWLLNKKRTKDANKILSNIAKLNKTVLPQTEIVNVFSSNNKRVEIWKMFTIPQLLKRTLIMMLNW
;
A
#
# COMPACT_ATOMS: atom_id res chain seq x y z
N CYS A 1 14.11 -12.74 31.77
CA CYS A 1 14.56 -11.37 31.46
C CYS A 1 13.77 -10.80 30.30
N VAL A 2 12.97 -9.79 30.64
CA VAL A 2 12.63 -8.61 29.84
C VAL A 2 11.89 -8.81 28.51
N CYS A 3 10.56 -8.82 28.65
CA CYS A 3 9.62 -7.96 27.94
C CYS A 3 10.16 -7.17 26.73
N THR A 4 9.85 -7.58 25.50
CA THR A 4 9.52 -6.70 24.37
C THR A 4 9.18 -7.54 23.12
N PRO A 5 7.91 -7.95 22.96
CA PRO A 5 7.36 -7.86 21.59
C PRO A 5 5.92 -7.35 21.53
N VAL A 6 5.29 -7.06 22.67
CA VAL A 6 3.87 -6.65 22.70
C VAL A 6 3.66 -5.22 22.16
N PHE A 7 4.64 -4.32 22.32
CA PHE A 7 4.50 -2.92 21.92
C PHE A 7 4.64 -2.69 20.41
N ASN A 8 5.45 -3.49 19.70
CA ASN A 8 5.56 -3.41 18.23
C ASN A 8 4.43 -4.12 17.49
N GLN A 9 3.80 -5.14 18.08
CA GLN A 9 2.64 -5.79 17.47
C GLN A 9 1.35 -4.99 17.61
N LEU A 10 1.20 -4.18 18.66
CA LEU A 10 0.01 -3.34 18.85
C LEU A 10 -0.07 -2.23 17.80
N ASN A 11 1.04 -1.55 17.53
CA ASN A 11 1.09 -0.48 16.52
C ASN A 11 0.72 -1.02 15.13
N PHE A 12 1.23 -2.20 14.74
CA PHE A 12 0.92 -2.79 13.43
C PHE A 12 -0.52 -3.29 13.29
N LYS A 13 -1.12 -3.83 14.37
CA LYS A 13 -2.53 -4.26 14.38
C LYS A 13 -3.51 -3.09 14.42
N PHE A 14 -3.22 -2.02 15.16
CA PHE A 14 -4.08 -0.83 15.21
C PHE A 14 -4.05 -0.08 13.88
N VAL A 15 -2.86 0.10 13.32
CA VAL A 15 -2.66 0.75 12.01
C VAL A 15 -3.35 -0.06 10.91
N SER A 16 -3.18 -1.39 10.88
CA SER A 16 -3.94 -2.25 9.94
C SER A 16 -5.46 -2.16 10.15
N SER A 17 -5.95 -2.21 11.40
CA SER A 17 -7.40 -2.15 11.70
C SER A 17 -8.04 -0.81 11.33
N ILE A 18 -7.32 0.30 11.51
CA ILE A 18 -7.72 1.64 11.04
C ILE A 18 -7.70 1.68 9.51
N PHE A 19 -6.66 1.14 8.86
CA PHE A 19 -6.54 1.10 7.41
C PHE A 19 -7.55 0.19 6.70
N PHE A 20 -8.14 -0.80 7.38
CA PHE A 20 -9.29 -1.54 6.85
C PHE A 20 -10.61 -0.76 7.00
N ARG A 21 -10.67 0.16 7.95
CA ARG A 21 -11.87 0.94 8.27
C ARG A 21 -11.99 2.21 7.42
N PHE A 22 -10.86 2.84 7.11
CA PHE A 22 -10.72 3.92 6.15
C PHE A 22 -10.32 3.32 4.80
N GLY A 23 -11.10 3.53 3.74
CA GLY A 23 -10.86 2.93 2.41
C GLY A 23 -9.40 3.01 1.94
N ARG A 24 -8.94 1.98 1.22
CA ARG A 24 -7.55 1.80 0.80
C ARG A 24 -7.00 3.04 0.08
N LYS A 25 -7.84 3.71 -0.73
CA LYS A 25 -7.47 4.96 -1.42
C LYS A 25 -7.03 6.05 -0.44
N LYS A 26 -7.81 6.29 0.62
CA LYS A 26 -7.55 7.35 1.60
C LYS A 26 -6.25 7.12 2.34
N VAL A 27 -5.98 5.86 2.68
CA VAL A 27 -4.74 5.46 3.36
C VAL A 27 -3.52 5.78 2.50
N ILE A 28 -3.55 5.36 1.23
CA ILE A 28 -2.46 5.61 0.28
C ILE A 28 -2.18 7.11 0.15
N ILE A 29 -3.22 7.93 0.00
CA ILE A 29 -3.10 9.38 -0.16
C ILE A 29 -2.51 10.03 1.10
N VAL A 30 -3.02 9.69 2.29
CA VAL A 30 -2.52 10.26 3.56
C VAL A 30 -1.07 9.87 3.80
N CYS A 31 -0.72 8.60 3.55
CA CYS A 31 0.64 8.11 3.71
C CYS A 31 1.62 8.72 2.70
N LEU A 32 1.21 8.92 1.43
CA LEU A 32 2.02 9.62 0.43
C LEU A 32 2.24 11.09 0.79
N PHE A 33 1.20 11.77 1.27
CA PHE A 33 1.31 13.15 1.72
C PHE A 33 2.25 13.27 2.92
N LEU A 34 2.09 12.39 3.91
CA LEU A 34 2.98 12.32 5.09
C LEU A 34 4.44 12.09 4.66
N GLN A 35 4.67 11.15 3.74
CA GLN A 35 5.99 10.84 3.23
C GLN A 35 6.64 12.05 2.55
N GLY A 36 5.93 12.70 1.62
CA GLY A 36 6.42 13.85 0.88
C GLY A 36 6.66 15.07 1.77
N ALA A 37 5.71 15.40 2.65
CA ALA A 37 5.83 16.51 3.57
C ALA A 37 6.99 16.32 4.56
N ALA A 38 7.13 15.12 5.15
CA ALA A 38 8.24 14.81 6.05
C ALA A 38 9.60 14.81 5.33
N GLY A 39 9.64 14.36 4.06
CA GLY A 39 10.85 14.38 3.25
C GLY A 39 11.33 15.80 2.92
N ILE A 40 10.41 16.71 2.56
CA ILE A 40 10.72 18.14 2.35
C ILE A 40 11.16 18.80 3.66
N ALA A 41 10.43 18.55 4.76
CA ALA A 41 10.79 19.09 6.08
C ALA A 41 12.18 18.65 6.52
N THR A 42 12.59 17.42 6.21
CA THR A 42 13.92 16.89 6.53
C THR A 42 15.03 17.69 5.84
N ALA A 43 14.79 18.22 4.65
CA ALA A 43 15.78 19.01 3.92
C ALA A 43 15.98 20.42 4.51
N LEU A 44 14.95 20.98 5.16
CA LEU A 44 14.95 22.33 5.71
C LEU A 44 15.51 22.41 7.14
N ILE A 45 15.37 21.33 7.92
CA ILE A 45 15.80 21.31 9.32
C ILE A 45 17.29 20.95 9.43
N SER A 46 17.97 21.56 10.40
CA SER A 46 19.38 21.26 10.72
C SER A 46 19.58 20.56 12.07
N ASN A 47 18.52 20.41 12.87
CA ASN A 47 18.54 19.65 14.11
C ASN A 47 18.51 18.14 13.83
N ILE A 48 19.53 17.41 14.30
CA ILE A 48 19.71 15.97 14.04
C ILE A 48 18.59 15.10 14.63
N TYR A 49 18.07 15.44 15.82
CA TYR A 49 16.98 14.70 16.45
C TYR A 49 15.69 14.84 15.66
N ALA A 50 15.40 16.06 15.19
CA ALA A 50 14.25 16.32 14.33
C ALA A 50 14.38 15.60 12.98
N ILE A 51 15.58 15.51 12.41
CA ILE A 51 15.84 14.72 11.20
C ILE A 51 15.53 13.24 11.42
N TYR A 52 15.93 12.64 12.54
CA TYR A 52 15.61 11.23 12.83
C TYR A 52 14.10 10.99 12.95
N VAL A 53 13.38 11.87 13.65
CA VAL A 53 11.92 11.77 13.77
C VAL A 53 11.24 11.91 12.41
N LEU A 54 11.66 12.87 11.59
CA LEU A 54 11.10 13.04 10.25
C LEU A 54 11.42 11.86 9.33
N ARG A 55 12.64 11.29 9.41
CA ARG A 55 13.01 10.08 8.65
C ARG A 55 12.16 8.89 9.05
N PHE A 56 11.87 8.73 10.34
CA PHE A 56 10.94 7.71 10.81
C PHE A 56 9.53 7.93 10.20
N LEU A 57 9.03 9.16 10.19
CA LEU A 57 7.74 9.49 9.56
C LEU A 57 7.73 9.23 8.05
N THR A 58 8.80 9.57 7.34
CA THR A 58 8.94 9.26 5.90
C THR A 58 8.91 7.75 5.65
N ALA A 59 9.57 6.95 6.51
CA ALA A 59 9.57 5.49 6.41
C ALA A 59 8.18 4.89 6.67
N VAL A 60 7.48 5.38 7.70
CA VAL A 60 6.09 4.98 8.01
C VAL A 60 5.15 5.33 6.85
N GLY A 61 5.28 6.52 6.26
CA GLY A 61 4.50 6.93 5.09
C GLY A 61 4.81 6.07 3.85
N GLY A 62 6.08 5.72 3.63
CA GLY A 62 6.47 4.83 2.54
C GLY A 62 5.91 3.41 2.69
N ALA A 63 6.10 2.77 3.85
CA ALA A 63 5.56 1.44 4.11
C ALA A 63 4.02 1.43 4.10
N GLY A 64 3.41 2.48 4.66
CA GLY A 64 1.97 2.68 4.74
C GLY A 64 1.29 2.89 3.38
N SER A 65 2.00 3.41 2.38
CA SER A 65 1.48 3.55 1.01
C SER A 65 1.79 2.31 0.14
N TYR A 66 2.96 1.68 0.32
CA TYR A 66 3.41 0.54 -0.50
C TYR A 66 2.51 -0.69 -0.37
N ILE A 67 2.28 -1.16 0.87
CA ILE A 67 1.52 -2.40 1.11
C ILE A 67 0.08 -2.29 0.57
N PRO A 68 -0.70 -1.23 0.88
CA PRO A 68 -2.05 -1.10 0.35
C PRO A 68 -2.09 -0.98 -1.18
N SER A 69 -1.05 -0.40 -1.80
CA SER A 69 -0.97 -0.25 -3.26
C SER A 69 -0.82 -1.59 -3.97
N ILE A 70 0.03 -2.50 -3.47
CA ILE A 70 0.16 -3.85 -4.02
C ILE A 70 -1.15 -4.61 -3.88
N VAL A 71 -1.78 -4.52 -2.71
CA VAL A 71 -3.06 -5.21 -2.51
C VAL A 71 -4.13 -4.63 -3.44
N PHE A 72 -4.20 -3.31 -3.58
CA PHE A 72 -5.12 -2.66 -4.51
C PHE A 72 -4.88 -3.12 -5.96
N ALA A 73 -3.64 -3.19 -6.42
CA ALA A 73 -3.33 -3.68 -7.76
C ALA A 73 -3.76 -5.14 -7.95
N SER A 74 -3.52 -6.00 -6.95
CA SER A 74 -3.96 -7.40 -6.97
C SER A 74 -5.48 -7.58 -6.96
N GLU A 75 -6.21 -6.61 -6.40
CA GLU A 75 -7.67 -6.58 -6.35
C GLU A 75 -8.30 -6.20 -7.68
N VAL A 76 -7.66 -5.27 -8.41
CA VAL A 76 -8.11 -4.82 -9.74
C VAL A 76 -7.72 -5.82 -10.83
N SER A 77 -6.60 -6.53 -10.67
CA SER A 77 -6.13 -7.52 -11.63
C SER A 77 -6.97 -8.81 -11.63
N SER A 78 -7.32 -9.29 -12.83
CA SER A 78 -7.90 -10.62 -13.07
C SER A 78 -6.93 -11.73 -12.66
N VAL A 79 -7.44 -12.92 -12.30
CA VAL A 79 -6.63 -14.03 -11.76
C VAL A 79 -5.46 -14.39 -12.69
N ASP A 80 -5.69 -14.42 -14.00
CA ASP A 80 -4.68 -14.77 -15.01
C ASP A 80 -3.64 -13.66 -15.26
N SER A 81 -3.97 -12.41 -14.95
CA SER A 81 -3.10 -11.26 -15.15
C SER A 81 -2.41 -10.78 -13.88
N ARG A 82 -2.67 -11.40 -12.72
CA ARG A 82 -2.07 -11.03 -11.42
C ARG A 82 -0.55 -11.06 -11.45
N MET A 83 0.05 -12.08 -12.06
CA MET A 83 1.51 -12.18 -12.15
C MET A 83 2.10 -11.03 -12.99
N LYS A 84 1.44 -10.70 -14.11
CA LYS A 84 1.86 -9.60 -14.99
C LYS A 84 1.76 -8.25 -14.28
N SER A 85 0.71 -8.00 -13.49
CA SER A 85 0.60 -6.75 -12.73
C SER A 85 1.65 -6.64 -11.63
N SER A 86 1.94 -7.73 -10.92
CA SER A 86 3.00 -7.74 -9.90
C SER A 86 4.38 -7.48 -10.50
N ILE A 87 4.69 -8.08 -11.65
CA ILE A 87 5.95 -7.82 -12.39
C ILE A 87 6.01 -6.35 -12.82
N ALA A 88 4.91 -5.79 -13.34
CA ALA A 88 4.88 -4.39 -13.74
C ALA A 88 5.16 -3.43 -12.56
N ILE A 89 4.60 -3.69 -11.38
CA ILE A 89 4.88 -2.89 -10.17
C ILE A 89 6.37 -2.96 -9.81
N GLN A 90 6.96 -4.15 -9.87
CA GLN A 90 8.38 -4.33 -9.57
C GLN A 90 9.27 -3.63 -10.60
N MET A 91 8.92 -3.68 -11.89
CA MET A 91 9.64 -2.95 -12.94
C MET A 91 9.64 -1.45 -12.69
N VAL A 92 8.47 -0.88 -12.35
CA VAL A 92 8.35 0.55 -12.02
C VAL A 92 9.20 0.91 -10.80
N PHE A 93 9.22 0.05 -9.77
CA PHE A 93 10.07 0.24 -8.60
C PHE A 93 11.56 0.26 -8.96
N THR A 94 12.03 -0.70 -9.77
CA THR A 94 13.42 -0.76 -10.23
C THR A 94 13.78 0.46 -11.08
N ILE A 95 12.91 0.90 -11.98
CA ILE A 95 13.12 2.13 -12.78
C ILE A 95 13.24 3.35 -11.86
N GLY A 96 12.41 3.44 -10.82
CA GLY A 96 12.51 4.50 -9.81
C GLY A 96 13.88 4.53 -9.12
N LEU A 97 14.42 3.37 -8.74
CA LEU A 97 15.76 3.26 -8.16
C LEU A 97 16.88 3.68 -9.13
N LEU A 98 16.74 3.35 -10.42
CA LEU A 98 17.69 3.78 -11.45
C LEU A 98 17.67 5.31 -11.61
N ILE A 99 16.48 5.92 -11.63
CA ILE A 99 16.34 7.38 -11.69
C ILE A 99 16.95 8.04 -10.46
N ILE A 100 16.71 7.51 -9.25
CA ILE A 100 17.31 8.04 -8.00
C ILE A 100 18.84 7.93 -8.05
N SER A 101 19.36 6.80 -8.53
CA SER A 101 20.81 6.59 -8.68
C SER A 101 21.43 7.60 -9.64
N LEU A 102 20.76 7.85 -10.77
CA LEU A 102 21.16 8.86 -11.75
C LEU A 102 21.10 10.28 -11.16
N LEU A 103 20.04 10.62 -10.42
CA LEU A 103 19.92 11.91 -9.73
C LEU A 103 21.02 12.13 -8.70
N THR A 104 21.43 11.07 -8.00
CA THR A 104 22.52 11.13 -7.00
C THR A 104 23.87 11.42 -7.66
N TYR A 105 24.05 11.04 -8.93
CA TYR A 105 25.25 11.40 -9.70
C TYR A 105 25.31 12.90 -9.99
N PHE A 106 24.18 13.51 -10.40
CA PHE A 106 24.11 14.94 -10.70
C PHE A 106 24.07 15.83 -9.45
N VAL A 107 23.37 15.40 -8.41
CA VAL A 107 23.15 16.18 -7.18
C VAL A 107 23.92 15.52 -6.03
N ARG A 108 25.12 16.03 -5.75
CA ARG A 108 25.99 15.48 -4.70
C ARG A 108 25.52 15.81 -3.27
N THR A 109 24.71 16.86 -3.11
CA THR A 109 24.22 17.32 -1.81
C THR A 109 22.92 16.62 -1.42
N TRP A 110 22.88 16.03 -0.22
CA TRP A 110 21.73 15.24 0.23
C TRP A 110 20.44 16.05 0.46
N ARG A 111 20.53 17.34 0.78
CA ARG A 111 19.36 18.22 1.03
C ARG A 111 18.51 18.46 -0.22
N PRO A 112 19.05 18.99 -1.33
CA PRO A 112 18.27 19.15 -2.57
C PRO A 112 17.80 17.81 -3.12
N LEU A 113 18.59 16.73 -2.97
CA LEU A 113 18.18 15.39 -3.37
C LEU A 113 16.90 14.93 -2.64
N MET A 114 16.79 15.19 -1.33
CA MET A 114 15.60 14.86 -0.55
C MET A 114 14.36 15.63 -1.04
N ILE A 115 14.51 16.91 -1.40
CA ILE A 115 13.41 17.71 -1.95
C ILE A 115 12.97 17.14 -3.31
N ILE A 116 13.92 16.89 -4.20
CA ILE A 116 13.65 16.37 -5.56
C ILE A 116 12.88 15.04 -5.49
N ILE A 117 13.28 14.13 -4.60
CA ILE A 117 12.62 12.82 -4.45
C ILE A 117 11.26 12.93 -3.76
N SER A 118 11.07 13.92 -2.89
CA SER A 118 9.81 14.10 -2.14
C SER A 118 8.70 14.79 -2.94
N ILE A 119 9.06 15.63 -3.92
CA ILE A 119 8.10 16.34 -4.78
C ILE A 119 7.16 15.36 -5.52
N PRO A 120 7.66 14.32 -6.22
CA PRO A 120 6.81 13.32 -6.86
C PRO A 120 5.81 12.68 -5.90
N SER A 121 6.19 12.37 -4.66
CA SER A 121 5.26 11.77 -3.67
C SER A 121 4.07 12.66 -3.38
N VAL A 122 4.27 13.98 -3.25
CA VAL A 122 3.17 14.95 -3.03
C VAL A 122 2.32 15.10 -4.28
N VAL A 123 2.94 15.20 -5.45
CA VAL A 123 2.24 15.32 -6.73
C VAL A 123 1.36 14.09 -6.96
N PHE A 124 1.89 12.88 -6.77
CA PHE A 124 1.11 11.65 -6.90
C PHE A 124 -0.01 11.55 -5.86
N ALA A 125 0.19 12.04 -4.62
CA ALA A 125 -0.88 12.10 -3.64
C ALA A 125 -2.07 12.94 -4.16
N ILE A 126 -1.79 14.10 -4.78
CA ILE A 126 -2.81 14.98 -5.35
C ILE A 126 -3.49 14.31 -6.56
N VAL A 127 -2.71 13.75 -7.48
CA VAL A 127 -3.24 13.06 -8.67
C VAL A 127 -4.16 11.90 -8.25
N TYR A 128 -3.77 11.11 -7.25
CA TYR A 128 -4.56 9.97 -6.78
C TYR A 128 -5.89 10.38 -6.13
N ILE A 129 -6.04 11.61 -5.64
CA ILE A 129 -7.34 12.11 -5.16
C ILE A 129 -8.37 12.12 -6.30
N TRP A 130 -7.95 12.52 -7.50
CA TRP A 130 -8.83 12.69 -8.65
C TRP A 130 -9.02 11.42 -9.48
N PHE A 131 -7.94 10.66 -9.70
CA PHE A 131 -7.96 9.55 -10.67
C PHE A 131 -8.21 8.18 -10.05
N LEU A 132 -7.93 7.98 -8.76
CA LEU A 132 -8.02 6.65 -8.16
C LEU A 132 -9.45 6.38 -7.68
N ASP A 133 -10.08 5.30 -8.10
CA ASP A 133 -11.35 4.85 -7.52
C ASP A 133 -11.11 4.09 -6.20
N GLU A 134 -12.12 4.03 -5.34
CA GLU A 134 -12.05 3.24 -4.11
C GLU A 134 -12.08 1.73 -4.43
N SER A 135 -11.45 0.90 -3.58
CA SER A 135 -11.40 -0.55 -3.82
C SER A 135 -12.81 -1.15 -3.91
N PRO A 136 -13.13 -1.93 -4.97
CA PRO A 136 -14.45 -2.55 -5.12
C PRO A 136 -14.75 -3.54 -3.99
N ARG A 137 -13.72 -4.21 -3.43
CA ARG A 137 -13.90 -5.12 -2.28
C ARG A 137 -14.26 -4.35 -1.00
N TRP A 138 -13.68 -3.18 -0.79
CA TRP A 138 -14.02 -2.33 0.36
C TRP A 138 -15.46 -1.82 0.25
N LEU A 139 -15.89 -1.41 -0.95
CA LEU A 139 -17.26 -0.96 -1.21
C LEU A 139 -18.29 -2.07 -0.97
N LEU A 140 -18.01 -3.30 -1.41
CA LEU A 140 -18.84 -4.47 -1.12
C LEU A 140 -18.95 -4.75 0.38
N ASN A 141 -17.84 -4.68 1.12
CA ASN A 141 -17.82 -4.89 2.58
C ASN A 141 -18.58 -3.79 3.35
N LYS A 142 -18.64 -2.57 2.79
CA LYS A 142 -19.42 -1.44 3.32
C LYS A 142 -20.91 -1.47 2.91
N LYS A 143 -21.38 -2.55 2.26
CA LYS A 143 -22.73 -2.69 1.69
C LYS A 143 -23.08 -1.62 0.63
N ARG A 144 -22.07 -0.96 0.04
CA ARG A 144 -22.24 0.01 -1.06
C ARG A 144 -22.17 -0.71 -2.41
N THR A 145 -23.15 -1.57 -2.66
CA THR A 145 -23.19 -2.44 -3.84
C THR A 145 -23.34 -1.69 -5.16
N LYS A 146 -24.04 -0.54 -5.17
CA LYS A 146 -24.21 0.30 -6.37
C LYS A 146 -22.89 0.87 -6.89
N ASP A 147 -22.08 1.43 -5.99
CA ASP A 147 -20.76 2.00 -6.34
C ASP A 147 -19.78 0.90 -6.77
N ALA A 148 -19.79 -0.23 -6.06
CA ALA A 148 -18.98 -1.39 -6.42
C ALA A 148 -19.33 -1.93 -7.81
N ASN A 149 -20.63 -2.03 -8.14
CA ASN A 149 -21.10 -2.48 -9.44
C ASN A 149 -20.72 -1.53 -10.57
N LYS A 150 -20.72 -0.20 -10.33
CA LYS A 150 -20.27 0.78 -11.32
C LYS A 150 -18.80 0.57 -11.68
N ILE A 151 -17.93 0.48 -10.67
CA ILE A 151 -16.48 0.25 -10.87
C ILE A 151 -16.25 -1.09 -11.55
N LEU A 152 -16.91 -2.15 -11.08
CA LEU A 152 -16.75 -3.49 -11.63
C LEU A 152 -17.27 -3.58 -13.08
N SER A 153 -18.34 -2.86 -13.42
CA SER A 153 -18.85 -2.77 -14.80
C SER A 153 -17.88 -2.05 -15.74
N ASN A 154 -17.18 -1.03 -15.24
CA ASN A 154 -16.14 -0.34 -16.01
C ASN A 154 -14.93 -1.26 -16.25
N ILE A 155 -14.51 -2.01 -15.22
CA ILE A 155 -13.43 -3.00 -15.34
C ILE A 155 -13.84 -4.13 -16.31
N ALA A 156 -15.08 -4.60 -16.23
CA ALA A 156 -15.65 -5.62 -17.12
C ALA A 156 -15.68 -5.17 -18.59
N LYS A 157 -16.06 -3.90 -18.84
CA LYS A 157 -16.01 -3.29 -20.18
C LYS A 157 -14.58 -3.23 -20.74
N LEU A 158 -13.61 -2.85 -19.90
CA LEU A 158 -12.19 -2.80 -20.29
C LEU A 158 -11.62 -4.20 -20.56
N ASN A 159 -12.04 -5.20 -19.79
CA ASN A 159 -11.60 -6.58 -19.92
C ASN A 159 -12.42 -7.42 -20.92
N LYS A 160 -13.46 -6.84 -21.56
CA LYS A 160 -14.40 -7.54 -22.47
C LYS A 160 -15.06 -8.79 -21.85
N THR A 161 -15.23 -8.82 -20.54
CA THR A 161 -15.85 -9.95 -19.82
C THR A 161 -17.22 -9.57 -19.28
N VAL A 162 -18.19 -10.48 -19.37
CA VAL A 162 -19.52 -10.31 -18.76
C VAL A 162 -19.48 -10.98 -17.40
N LEU A 163 -19.51 -10.19 -16.32
CA LEU A 163 -19.52 -10.72 -14.96
C LEU A 163 -20.98 -10.86 -14.46
N PRO A 164 -21.47 -12.07 -14.13
CA PRO A 164 -22.76 -12.23 -13.49
C PRO A 164 -22.72 -11.63 -12.07
N GLN A 165 -23.49 -10.57 -11.85
CA GLN A 165 -23.50 -9.76 -10.62
C GLN A 165 -23.84 -10.56 -9.35
N THR A 166 -24.56 -11.67 -9.49
CA THR A 166 -25.08 -12.50 -8.39
C THR A 166 -24.01 -13.38 -7.75
N GLU A 167 -23.02 -13.87 -8.51
CA GLU A 167 -21.97 -14.76 -7.98
C GLU A 167 -20.95 -14.01 -7.14
N ILE A 168 -20.65 -12.76 -7.51
CA ILE A 168 -19.62 -11.94 -6.88
C ILE A 168 -20.02 -11.57 -5.45
N VAL A 169 -21.29 -11.20 -5.23
CA VAL A 169 -21.83 -10.90 -3.90
C VAL A 169 -21.80 -12.14 -2.99
N ASN A 170 -22.09 -13.33 -3.53
CA ASN A 170 -22.11 -14.57 -2.77
C ASN A 170 -20.70 -15.04 -2.35
N VAL A 171 -19.71 -14.94 -3.25
CA VAL A 171 -18.31 -15.29 -2.94
C VAL A 171 -17.71 -14.36 -1.87
N PHE A 172 -18.00 -13.06 -1.92
CA PHE A 172 -17.49 -12.11 -0.93
C PHE A 172 -18.23 -12.16 0.42
N SER A 173 -19.52 -12.51 0.45
CA SER A 173 -20.28 -12.67 1.70
C SER A 173 -19.84 -13.91 2.49
N SER A 174 -19.43 -14.99 1.81
CA SER A 174 -18.97 -16.25 2.42
C SER A 174 -17.59 -16.12 3.10
N ASN A 175 -16.72 -15.24 2.60
CA ASN A 175 -15.32 -15.16 3.03
C ASN A 175 -15.04 -14.20 4.21
N ASN A 176 -16.08 -13.82 4.97
CA ASN A 176 -15.98 -12.83 6.05
C ASN A 176 -15.47 -13.40 7.39
N LYS A 177 -14.83 -14.58 7.38
CA LYS A 177 -14.16 -15.11 8.56
C LYS A 177 -12.89 -14.29 8.78
N ARG A 178 -12.92 -13.34 9.73
CA ARG A 178 -11.70 -12.68 10.23
C ARG A 178 -10.77 -13.75 10.80
N VAL A 179 -9.78 -14.14 10.03
CA VAL A 179 -8.75 -15.05 10.51
C VAL A 179 -7.87 -14.26 11.48
N GLU A 180 -7.88 -14.66 12.74
CA GLU A 180 -7.01 -14.06 13.75
C GLU A 180 -5.55 -14.31 13.37
N ILE A 181 -4.75 -13.23 13.35
CA ILE A 181 -3.33 -13.27 12.95
C ILE A 181 -2.54 -14.32 13.76
N TRP A 182 -2.92 -14.56 15.01
CA TRP A 182 -2.29 -15.57 15.86
C TRP A 182 -2.44 -17.00 15.32
N LYS A 183 -3.55 -17.31 14.64
CA LYS A 183 -3.78 -18.64 14.05
C LYS A 183 -2.82 -18.95 12.90
N MET A 184 -2.18 -17.94 12.30
CA MET A 184 -1.13 -18.16 11.30
C MET A 184 0.12 -18.79 11.91
N PHE A 185 0.43 -18.49 13.18
CA PHE A 185 1.60 -19.05 13.89
C PHE A 185 1.29 -20.40 14.54
N THR A 186 0.01 -20.72 14.76
CA THR A 186 -0.43 -22.00 15.32
C THR A 186 -0.42 -23.13 14.28
N ILE A 187 -0.57 -22.80 13.00
CA ILE A 187 -0.66 -23.80 11.92
C ILE A 187 0.72 -23.98 11.27
N PRO A 188 1.40 -25.13 11.45
CA PRO A 188 2.79 -25.31 11.03
C PRO A 188 2.97 -25.22 9.51
N GLN A 189 1.96 -25.59 8.73
CA GLN A 189 2.00 -25.53 7.26
C GLN A 189 1.90 -24.10 6.72
N LEU A 190 1.19 -23.21 7.41
CA LEU A 190 1.13 -21.78 7.08
C LEU A 190 2.40 -21.06 7.55
N LEU A 191 2.92 -21.43 8.71
CA LEU A 191 4.19 -20.92 9.21
C LEU A 191 5.34 -21.21 8.24
N LYS A 192 5.45 -22.46 7.75
CA LYS A 192 6.48 -22.86 6.78
C LYS A 192 6.41 -22.04 5.49
N ARG A 193 5.21 -21.85 4.92
CA ARG A 193 5.00 -21.04 3.72
C ARG A 193 5.31 -19.57 3.96
N THR A 194 4.94 -19.04 5.12
CA THR A 194 5.20 -17.65 5.49
C THR A 194 6.70 -17.41 5.70
N LEU A 195 7.41 -18.32 6.37
CA LEU A 195 8.87 -18.27 6.53
C LEU A 195 9.61 -18.31 5.19
N ILE A 196 9.19 -19.18 4.27
CA ILE A 196 9.77 -19.24 2.92
C ILE A 196 9.56 -17.89 2.21
N MET A 197 8.37 -17.30 2.29
CA MET A 197 8.09 -15.99 1.68
C MET A 197 8.84 -14.85 2.36
N MET A 198 9.08 -14.91 3.67
CA MET A 198 9.87 -13.93 4.42
C MET A 198 11.37 -14.03 4.11
N LEU A 199 11.89 -15.23 3.83
CA LEU A 199 13.28 -15.47 3.45
C LEU A 199 13.57 -15.14 1.98
N ASN A 200 12.54 -15.15 1.13
CA ASN A 200 12.65 -14.86 -0.29
C ASN A 200 12.54 -13.34 -0.59
N TRP A 201 12.39 -12.52 0.45
CA TRP A 201 12.36 -11.06 0.35
C TRP A 201 13.61 -10.47 0.99
#